data_AF-A0A8J3HM68-F1
#
_entry.id   AF-A0A8J3HM68-F1
#
_cell.length_a   1.000
_cell.length_b   1.000
_cell.length_c   1.000
_cell.angle_alpha   90.00
_cell.angle_beta   90.00
_cell.angle_gamma   90.00
#
_symmetry.space_group_name_H-M   'P 1'
#
loop_
_entity.id
_entity.type
_entity.pdbx_description
1 polymer ?
#
loop_
_entity_poly.entity_id
_entity_poly.type
_entity_poly.pdbx_seq_one_letter_code
_entity_poly.pdbx_strand_id
1 'polypeptide(L)'
;MRFWVRQLAAGFGLAAVIAAAQFGVVYGLNALRLDREFLAGTDNDWNLQLSWIAWFALCATVGGATFAAGMAQRETGRVGVGVRALAACTAALGAATVALPLTLQPARYAVLHASFDPQLTAALAVGAGVIAGLLLSLFVVARSPLSTNLWVFTAGVWVLAVVSFLDTAQFGRNRDALGDYYDPIRLGVLDVSSLEPIPRASFTAPVLAVLAALVCGLVARRAGRSRTLIALSGAAGPLLIAIAYGIGGPGLSRSLSYQADAYLGAMIAVVVGLLVTTVIALAPRRAPARPAF
;
A
#
# COMPACT_ATOMS: atom_id res chain seq x y z
N MET A 1 -6.24 7.39 -33.23
CA MET A 1 -5.61 8.38 -32.31
C MET A 1 -6.40 8.59 -31.01
N ARG A 2 -7.72 8.81 -31.04
CA ARG A 2 -8.54 9.11 -29.84
C ARG A 2 -8.44 8.08 -28.69
N PHE A 3 -8.38 6.78 -29.02
CA PHE A 3 -8.21 5.71 -28.02
C PHE A 3 -6.94 5.89 -27.18
N TRP A 4 -5.79 6.03 -27.84
CA TRP A 4 -4.49 6.14 -27.16
C TRP A 4 -4.42 7.40 -26.29
N VAL A 5 -4.89 8.54 -26.79
CA VAL A 5 -4.93 9.79 -26.01
C VAL A 5 -5.78 9.62 -24.75
N ARG A 6 -6.98 9.03 -24.87
CA ARG A 6 -7.86 8.77 -23.71
C ARG A 6 -7.22 7.83 -22.71
N GLN A 7 -6.55 6.78 -23.18
CA GLN A 7 -5.86 5.81 -22.33
C GLN A 7 -4.70 6.44 -21.54
N LEU A 8 -3.88 7.25 -22.23
CA LEU A 8 -2.76 7.97 -21.62
C LEU A 8 -3.28 8.94 -20.54
N ALA A 9 -4.28 9.75 -20.89
CA ALA A 9 -4.89 10.72 -19.99
C ALA A 9 -5.55 10.06 -18.78
N ALA A 10 -6.23 8.92 -18.96
CA ALA A 10 -6.87 8.19 -17.88
C ALA A 10 -5.86 7.63 -16.87
N GLY A 11 -4.78 6.99 -17.35
CA GLY A 11 -3.75 6.42 -16.48
C GLY A 11 -2.99 7.50 -15.70
N PHE A 12 -2.55 8.55 -16.40
CA PHE A 12 -1.87 9.69 -15.80
C PHE A 12 -2.78 10.43 -14.81
N GLY A 13 -3.97 10.82 -15.27
CA GLY A 13 -4.90 11.64 -14.50
C GLY A 13 -5.37 10.95 -13.24
N LEU A 14 -5.74 9.66 -13.31
CA LEU A 14 -6.17 8.96 -12.10
C LEU A 14 -5.01 8.73 -11.13
N ALA A 15 -3.82 8.39 -11.60
CA ALA A 15 -2.66 8.24 -10.71
C ALA A 15 -2.35 9.56 -9.98
N ALA A 16 -2.38 10.69 -10.70
CA ALA A 16 -2.21 12.01 -10.12
C ALA A 16 -3.29 12.31 -9.06
N VAL A 17 -4.56 12.02 -9.35
CA VAL A 17 -5.67 12.21 -8.39
C VAL A 17 -5.53 11.32 -7.16
N ILE A 18 -5.17 10.04 -7.32
CA ILE A 18 -4.97 9.14 -6.18
C ILE A 18 -3.83 9.64 -5.30
N ALA A 19 -2.69 10.00 -5.90
CA ALA A 19 -1.57 10.57 -5.14
C ALA A 19 -2.01 11.83 -4.38
N ALA A 20 -2.64 12.79 -5.06
CA ALA A 20 -3.10 14.04 -4.45
C ALA A 20 -4.08 13.79 -3.30
N ALA A 21 -5.03 12.86 -3.48
CA ALA A 21 -6.01 12.51 -2.46
C ALA A 21 -5.35 11.87 -1.23
N GLN A 22 -4.45 10.89 -1.43
CA GLN A 22 -3.78 10.23 -0.31
C GLN A 22 -2.89 11.19 0.47
N PHE A 23 -2.04 11.97 -0.21
CA PHE A 23 -1.20 12.98 0.44
C PHE A 23 -2.05 14.07 1.12
N GLY A 24 -3.10 14.56 0.47
CA GLY A 24 -3.98 15.59 1.02
C GLY A 24 -4.67 15.16 2.32
N VAL A 25 -5.18 13.92 2.37
CA VAL A 25 -5.78 13.37 3.59
C VAL A 25 -4.75 13.30 4.72
N VAL A 26 -3.56 12.76 4.46
CA VAL A 26 -2.59 12.48 5.54
C VAL A 26 -1.90 13.75 6.02
N TYR A 27 -1.61 14.71 5.14
CA TYR A 27 -1.18 16.05 5.55
C TYR A 27 -2.28 16.81 6.30
N GLY A 28 -3.53 16.72 5.85
CA GLY A 28 -4.67 17.37 6.52
C GLY A 28 -4.94 16.82 7.92
N LEU A 29 -4.66 15.53 8.14
CA LEU A 29 -4.73 14.89 9.46
C LEU A 29 -3.45 15.05 10.30
N ASN A 30 -2.44 15.75 9.79
CA ASN A 30 -1.12 15.89 10.42
C ASN A 30 -0.44 14.55 10.74
N ALA A 31 -0.79 13.50 9.99
CA ALA A 31 -0.27 12.14 10.18
C ALA A 31 1.05 11.90 9.42
N LEU A 32 1.34 12.72 8.39
CA LEU A 32 2.62 12.80 7.69
C LEU A 32 3.16 14.21 7.94
N ARG A 33 4.34 14.29 8.55
CA ARG A 33 4.99 15.52 9.03
C ARG A 33 6.46 15.49 8.67
N LEU A 34 6.78 15.92 7.46
CA LEU A 34 8.17 15.92 6.98
C LEU A 34 8.92 17.18 7.41
N ASP A 35 8.20 18.25 7.74
CA ASP A 35 8.69 19.58 8.11
C ASP A 35 8.91 19.72 9.62
N ARG A 36 9.52 18.72 10.26
CA ARG A 36 9.83 18.75 11.69
C ARG A 36 11.25 18.29 11.99
N GLU A 37 11.69 18.56 13.22
CA GLU A 37 12.92 18.00 13.76
C GLU A 37 12.69 16.55 14.20
N PHE A 38 13.60 15.67 13.79
CA PHE A 38 13.66 14.26 14.19
C PHE A 38 14.83 14.13 15.17
N LEU A 39 14.53 14.35 16.46
CA LEU A 39 15.49 14.36 17.56
C LEU A 39 16.01 12.96 17.88
N ALA A 40 17.16 12.89 18.56
CA ALA A 40 17.75 11.64 19.03
C ALA A 40 16.74 10.81 19.84
N GLY A 41 16.48 9.57 19.40
CA GLY A 41 15.44 8.70 19.98
C GLY A 41 14.13 8.64 19.17
N THR A 42 13.97 9.47 18.13
CA THR A 42 12.83 9.42 17.17
C THR A 42 13.29 9.06 15.75
N ASP A 43 14.50 8.53 15.60
CA ASP A 43 15.14 8.30 14.30
C ASP A 43 14.33 7.35 13.39
N ASN A 44 13.60 6.40 14.00
CA ASN A 44 12.73 5.47 13.27
C ASN A 44 11.48 6.15 12.68
N ASP A 45 11.10 7.35 13.15
CA ASP A 45 9.94 8.09 12.64
C ASP A 45 10.15 8.55 11.20
N TRP A 46 11.39 8.87 10.82
CA TRP A 46 11.71 9.22 9.44
C TRP A 46 11.46 8.02 8.51
N ASN A 47 11.96 6.84 8.87
CA ASN A 47 11.73 5.59 8.12
C ASN A 47 10.23 5.27 8.00
N LEU A 48 9.46 5.52 9.05
CA LEU A 48 8.00 5.38 9.06
C LEU A 48 7.35 6.30 8.02
N GLN A 49 7.77 7.56 7.93
CA GLN A 49 7.25 8.50 6.94
C GLN A 49 7.63 8.10 5.51
N LEU A 50 8.87 7.62 5.31
CA LEU A 50 9.31 7.09 4.02
C LEU A 50 8.45 5.89 3.57
N SER A 51 8.04 5.01 4.49
CA SER A 51 7.13 3.91 4.18
C SER A 51 5.76 4.40 3.69
N TRP A 52 5.17 5.42 4.33
CA TRP A 52 3.91 6.00 3.87
C TRP A 52 4.02 6.60 2.47
N ILE A 53 5.06 7.41 2.25
CA ILE A 53 5.30 8.08 0.97
C ILE A 53 5.49 7.06 -0.15
N ALA A 54 6.30 6.03 0.08
CA ALA A 54 6.52 4.95 -0.85
C ALA A 54 5.21 4.21 -1.16
N TRP A 55 4.39 3.93 -0.15
CA TRP A 55 3.10 3.27 -0.31
C TRP A 55 2.08 4.10 -1.10
N PHE A 56 2.03 5.42 -0.91
CA PHE A 56 1.15 6.31 -1.69
C PHE A 56 1.57 6.35 -3.16
N ALA A 57 2.87 6.53 -3.43
CA ALA A 57 3.39 6.50 -4.80
C ALA A 57 3.10 5.15 -5.50
N LEU A 58 3.25 4.06 -4.76
CA LEU A 58 2.95 2.71 -5.20
C LEU A 58 1.46 2.51 -5.52
N CYS A 59 0.58 2.91 -4.60
CA CYS A 59 -0.88 2.80 -4.76
C CYS A 59 -1.39 3.67 -5.92
N ALA A 60 -0.91 4.90 -6.04
CA ALA A 60 -1.26 5.82 -7.13
C ALA A 60 -0.88 5.23 -8.49
N THR A 61 0.33 4.68 -8.61
CA THR A 61 0.80 4.05 -9.86
C THR A 61 -0.06 2.85 -10.23
N VAL A 62 -0.32 1.94 -9.29
CA VAL A 62 -1.14 0.75 -9.56
C VAL A 62 -2.61 1.11 -9.80
N GLY A 63 -3.11 2.13 -9.11
CA GLY A 63 -4.42 2.75 -9.28
C GLY A 63 -4.68 3.23 -10.70
N GLY A 64 -3.85 4.17 -11.17
CA GLY A 64 -3.95 4.67 -12.53
C GLY A 64 -3.84 3.57 -13.58
N ALA A 65 -2.90 2.64 -13.40
CA ALA A 65 -2.67 1.56 -14.36
C ALA A 65 -3.85 0.57 -14.43
N THR A 66 -4.40 0.16 -13.27
CA THR A 66 -5.55 -0.75 -13.21
C THR A 66 -6.81 -0.13 -13.80
N PHE A 67 -7.05 1.16 -13.54
CA PHE A 67 -8.18 1.88 -14.12
C PHE A 67 -8.06 2.04 -15.62
N ALA A 68 -6.92 2.52 -16.11
CA ALA A 68 -6.70 2.69 -17.54
C ALA A 68 -6.87 1.35 -18.27
N ALA A 69 -6.27 0.27 -17.79
CA ALA A 69 -6.49 -1.02 -18.44
C ALA A 69 -7.91 -1.56 -18.30
N GLY A 70 -8.61 -1.28 -17.19
CA GLY A 70 -10.02 -1.60 -17.04
C GLY A 70 -10.88 -0.88 -18.08
N MET A 71 -10.58 0.38 -18.36
CA MET A 71 -11.21 1.15 -19.44
C MET A 71 -10.91 0.53 -20.81
N ALA A 72 -9.63 0.23 -21.11
CA ALA A 72 -9.26 -0.44 -22.36
C ALA A 72 -9.95 -1.81 -22.51
N GLN A 73 -10.02 -2.62 -21.46
CA GLN A 73 -10.70 -3.92 -21.46
C GLN A 73 -12.18 -3.79 -21.83
N ARG A 74 -12.86 -2.74 -21.37
CA ARG A 74 -14.27 -2.47 -21.69
C ARG A 74 -14.46 -2.05 -23.15
N GLU A 75 -13.49 -1.35 -23.72
CA GLU A 75 -13.57 -0.82 -25.08
C GLU A 75 -13.15 -1.82 -26.16
N THR A 76 -12.10 -2.60 -25.90
CA THR A 76 -11.49 -3.50 -26.89
C THR A 76 -11.74 -4.99 -26.59
N GLY A 77 -12.31 -5.31 -25.43
CA GLY A 77 -12.52 -6.69 -24.97
C GLY A 77 -11.25 -7.44 -24.58
N ARG A 78 -10.05 -6.88 -24.81
CA ARG A 78 -8.76 -7.49 -24.48
C ARG A 78 -7.71 -6.44 -24.13
N VAL A 79 -6.96 -6.70 -23.07
CA VAL A 79 -5.80 -5.91 -22.66
C VAL A 79 -4.51 -6.62 -23.09
N GLY A 80 -3.93 -6.15 -24.20
CA GLY A 80 -2.63 -6.61 -24.68
C GLY A 80 -1.46 -6.09 -23.83
N VAL A 81 -0.28 -6.70 -23.97
CA VAL A 81 0.92 -6.32 -23.21
C VAL A 81 1.29 -4.84 -23.42
N GLY A 82 1.23 -4.34 -24.66
CA GLY A 82 1.52 -2.94 -24.96
C GLY A 82 0.60 -1.95 -24.24
N VAL A 83 -0.70 -2.26 -24.14
CA VAL A 83 -1.67 -1.42 -23.40
C VAL A 83 -1.35 -1.42 -21.90
N ARG A 84 -0.91 -2.55 -21.34
CA ARG A 84 -0.53 -2.65 -19.93
C ARG A 84 0.73 -1.87 -19.62
N ALA A 85 1.75 -2.02 -20.47
CA ALA A 85 3.00 -1.28 -20.34
C ALA A 85 2.74 0.23 -20.43
N LEU A 86 1.95 0.65 -21.42
CA LEU A 86 1.60 2.06 -21.58
C LEU A 86 0.82 2.61 -20.39
N ALA A 87 -0.19 1.86 -19.90
CA ALA A 87 -0.97 2.25 -18.73
C ALA A 87 -0.12 2.33 -17.46
N ALA A 88 0.83 1.40 -17.27
CA ALA A 88 1.75 1.42 -16.14
C ALA A 88 2.71 2.61 -16.22
N CYS A 89 3.28 2.90 -17.40
CA CYS A 89 4.17 4.03 -17.61
C CYS A 89 3.47 5.38 -17.39
N THR A 90 2.26 5.57 -17.94
CA THR A 90 1.55 6.84 -17.73
C THR A 90 1.07 7.04 -16.31
N ALA A 91 0.62 5.96 -15.64
CA ALA A 91 0.27 6.03 -14.24
C ALA A 91 1.49 6.32 -13.36
N ALA A 92 2.65 5.72 -13.66
CA ALA A 92 3.90 6.02 -12.95
C ALA A 92 4.29 7.49 -13.10
N LEU A 93 4.18 8.05 -14.31
CA LEU A 93 4.41 9.48 -14.55
C LEU A 93 3.42 10.34 -13.77
N GLY A 94 2.12 10.04 -13.81
CA GLY A 94 1.10 10.78 -13.07
C GLY A 94 1.32 10.76 -11.55
N ALA A 95 1.64 9.59 -11.01
CA ALA A 95 1.99 9.44 -9.60
C ALA A 95 3.24 10.25 -9.23
N ALA A 96 4.32 10.14 -10.01
CA ALA A 96 5.57 10.86 -9.77
C ALA A 96 5.38 12.38 -9.81
N THR A 97 4.61 12.89 -10.80
CA THR A 97 4.37 14.33 -10.97
C THR A 97 3.69 14.99 -9.76
N VAL A 98 2.90 14.23 -8.99
CA VAL A 98 2.20 14.73 -7.81
C VAL A 98 2.94 14.38 -6.53
N ALA A 99 3.44 13.14 -6.40
CA ALA A 99 4.10 12.69 -5.19
C ALA A 99 5.39 13.46 -4.91
N LEU A 100 6.26 13.66 -5.92
CA LEU A 100 7.54 14.34 -5.74
C LEU A 100 7.42 15.76 -5.16
N PRO A 101 6.65 16.70 -5.74
CA PRO A 101 6.57 18.04 -5.18
C PRO A 101 5.94 18.05 -3.78
N LEU A 102 4.92 17.21 -3.54
CA LEU A 102 4.25 17.12 -2.24
C LEU A 102 5.14 16.52 -1.15
N THR A 103 6.19 15.78 -1.49
CA THR A 103 7.12 15.21 -0.51
C THR A 103 8.38 16.04 -0.34
N LEU A 104 8.94 16.54 -1.45
CA LEU A 104 10.22 17.26 -1.43
C LEU A 104 10.08 18.65 -0.82
N GLN A 105 8.95 19.32 -1.07
CA GLN A 105 8.71 20.66 -0.54
C GLN A 105 8.71 20.69 1.00
N PRO A 106 8.00 19.82 1.73
CA PRO A 106 8.10 19.81 3.19
C PRO A 106 9.41 19.17 3.69
N ALA A 107 9.97 18.17 2.99
CA ALA A 107 11.24 17.54 3.39
C ALA A 107 12.43 18.52 3.43
N ARG A 108 12.37 19.64 2.71
CA ARG A 108 13.41 20.69 2.79
C ARG A 108 13.57 21.32 4.18
N TYR A 109 12.54 21.19 5.02
CA TYR A 109 12.51 21.72 6.37
C TYR A 109 12.72 20.62 7.43
N ALA A 110 12.94 19.39 7.00
CA ALA A 110 13.27 18.29 7.91
C ALA A 110 14.67 18.52 8.51
N VAL A 111 14.79 18.34 9.81
CA VAL A 111 16.10 18.29 10.50
C VAL A 111 16.28 16.88 11.02
N LEU A 112 17.22 16.15 10.43
CA LEU A 112 17.55 14.77 10.83
C LEU A 112 18.75 14.79 11.77
N HIS A 113 18.73 13.94 12.80
CA HIS A 113 19.89 13.75 13.66
C HIS A 113 21.08 13.12 12.93
N ALA A 114 20.80 12.21 11.98
CA ALA A 114 21.80 11.61 11.11
C ALA A 114 22.13 12.52 9.91
N SER A 115 23.39 12.49 9.43
CA SER A 115 23.92 13.34 8.35
C SER A 115 23.39 13.04 6.93
N PHE A 116 22.16 12.52 6.80
CA PHE A 116 21.55 12.25 5.50
C PHE A 116 20.81 13.48 4.99
N ASP A 117 20.81 13.66 3.67
CA ASP A 117 19.96 14.66 3.02
C ASP A 117 18.48 14.18 3.04
N PRO A 118 17.57 14.90 3.74
CA PRO A 118 16.17 14.53 3.82
C PRO A 118 15.47 14.56 2.46
N GLN A 119 15.83 15.51 1.58
CA GLN A 119 15.24 15.60 0.25
C GLN A 119 15.63 14.41 -0.60
N LEU A 120 16.91 14.01 -0.55
CA LEU A 120 17.40 12.85 -1.29
C LEU A 120 16.71 11.56 -0.82
N THR A 121 16.61 11.33 0.49
CA THR A 121 15.98 10.10 1.01
C THR A 121 14.47 10.06 0.70
N ALA A 122 13.77 11.19 0.79
CA ALA A 122 12.37 11.30 0.37
C ALA A 122 12.20 11.08 -1.15
N ALA A 123 13.07 11.67 -1.99
CA ALA A 123 13.06 11.48 -3.44
C ALA A 123 13.26 10.00 -3.82
N LEU A 124 14.22 9.34 -3.18
CA LEU A 124 14.50 7.92 -3.38
C LEU A 124 13.31 7.06 -2.97
N ALA A 125 12.63 7.38 -1.86
CA ALA A 125 11.45 6.63 -1.43
C ALA A 125 10.27 6.76 -2.42
N VAL A 126 9.99 7.97 -2.91
CA VAL A 126 8.98 8.18 -3.96
C VAL A 126 9.39 7.44 -5.24
N GLY A 127 10.62 7.63 -5.70
CA GLY A 127 11.13 7.01 -6.92
C GLY A 127 11.05 5.49 -6.87
N ALA A 128 11.50 4.88 -5.77
CA ALA A 128 11.41 3.44 -5.55
C ALA A 128 9.94 2.96 -5.51
N GLY A 129 9.04 3.70 -4.85
CA GLY A 129 7.61 3.39 -4.81
C GLY A 129 6.96 3.43 -6.19
N VAL A 130 7.27 4.44 -7.01
CA VAL A 130 6.80 4.56 -8.40
C VAL A 130 7.33 3.40 -9.25
N ILE A 131 8.64 3.10 -9.17
CA ILE A 131 9.25 2.01 -9.94
C ILE A 131 8.64 0.66 -9.56
N ALA A 132 8.51 0.37 -8.26
CA ALA A 132 7.90 -0.85 -7.78
C ALA A 132 6.42 -0.94 -8.22
N GLY A 133 5.71 0.19 -8.25
CA GLY A 133 4.30 0.26 -8.67
C GLY A 133 4.15 -0.01 -10.16
N LEU A 134 5.05 0.52 -10.97
CA LEU A 134 5.14 0.25 -12.40
C LEU A 134 5.35 -1.24 -12.63
N LEU A 135 6.34 -1.85 -11.97
CA LEU A 135 6.64 -3.28 -12.09
C LEU A 135 5.45 -4.14 -11.66
N LEU A 136 4.83 -3.85 -10.52
CA LEU A 136 3.67 -4.59 -10.02
C LEU A 136 2.46 -4.47 -10.94
N SER A 137 2.26 -3.30 -11.54
CA SER A 137 1.18 -3.06 -12.52
C SER A 137 1.29 -3.99 -13.73
N LEU A 138 2.51 -4.32 -14.18
CA LEU A 138 2.73 -5.28 -15.27
C LEU A 138 2.23 -6.69 -14.95
N PHE A 139 1.89 -7.01 -13.69
CA PHE A 139 1.34 -8.30 -13.28
C PHE A 139 -0.14 -8.22 -12.86
N VAL A 140 -0.54 -7.16 -12.17
CA VAL A 140 -1.86 -7.07 -11.50
C VAL A 140 -2.98 -6.60 -12.44
N VAL A 141 -2.67 -5.70 -13.36
CA VAL A 141 -3.62 -4.86 -14.11
C VAL A 141 -4.66 -5.61 -14.96
N ALA A 142 -4.36 -6.83 -15.42
CA ALA A 142 -5.28 -7.64 -16.24
C ALA A 142 -5.95 -8.79 -15.47
N ARG A 143 -5.71 -8.90 -14.16
CA ARG A 143 -6.05 -10.08 -13.36
C ARG A 143 -6.94 -9.68 -12.19
N SER A 144 -8.25 -9.75 -12.43
CA SER A 144 -9.29 -9.36 -11.47
C SER A 144 -9.07 -9.86 -10.02
N PRO A 145 -8.68 -11.12 -9.75
CA PRO A 145 -8.43 -11.56 -8.37
C PRO A 145 -7.30 -10.82 -7.65
N LEU A 146 -6.20 -10.52 -8.37
CA LEU A 146 -5.05 -9.80 -7.82
C LEU A 146 -5.40 -8.34 -7.56
N SER A 147 -6.05 -7.68 -8.52
CA SER A 147 -6.43 -6.27 -8.36
C SER A 147 -7.50 -6.09 -7.29
N THR A 148 -8.42 -7.05 -7.14
CA THR A 148 -9.44 -7.01 -6.09
C THR A 148 -8.81 -7.13 -4.71
N ASN A 149 -7.90 -8.11 -4.50
CA ASN A 149 -7.21 -8.26 -3.23
C ASN A 149 -6.40 -7.01 -2.87
N LEU A 150 -5.72 -6.42 -3.86
CA LEU A 150 -5.00 -5.17 -3.69
C LEU A 150 -5.91 -4.07 -3.13
N TRP A 151 -7.04 -3.80 -3.76
CA TRP A 151 -7.94 -2.73 -3.31
C TRP A 151 -8.65 -3.02 -2.00
N VAL A 152 -9.07 -4.27 -1.76
CA VAL A 152 -9.67 -4.69 -0.48
C VAL A 152 -8.66 -4.50 0.66
N PHE A 153 -7.41 -4.89 0.43
CA PHE A 153 -6.36 -4.74 1.43
C PHE A 153 -6.00 -3.27 1.66
N THR A 154 -5.82 -2.48 0.59
CA THR A 154 -5.58 -1.03 0.67
C THR A 154 -6.69 -0.31 1.43
N ALA A 155 -7.96 -0.66 1.18
CA ALA A 155 -9.08 -0.11 1.95
C ALA A 155 -9.00 -0.49 3.44
N GLY A 156 -8.65 -1.75 3.74
CA GLY A 156 -8.40 -2.21 5.09
C GLY A 156 -7.30 -1.42 5.80
N VAL A 157 -6.18 -1.13 5.12
CA VAL A 157 -5.09 -0.31 5.66
C VAL A 157 -5.55 1.08 6.04
N TRP A 158 -6.36 1.72 5.19
CA TRP A 158 -6.94 3.02 5.50
C TRP A 158 -7.89 2.96 6.70
N VAL A 159 -8.70 1.91 6.82
CA VAL A 159 -9.56 1.71 8.01
C VAL A 159 -8.69 1.61 9.26
N LEU A 160 -7.62 0.80 9.23
CA LEU A 160 -6.67 0.70 10.35
C LEU A 160 -6.06 2.06 10.69
N ALA A 161 -5.59 2.79 9.68
CA ALA A 161 -4.99 4.11 9.88
C ALA A 161 -5.96 5.12 10.49
N VAL A 162 -7.22 5.13 10.04
CA VAL A 162 -8.26 6.01 10.59
C VAL A 162 -8.60 5.61 12.03
N VAL A 163 -8.73 4.32 12.33
CA VAL A 163 -8.99 3.85 13.69
C VAL A 163 -7.84 4.21 14.64
N SER A 164 -6.59 3.99 14.21
CA SER A 164 -5.39 4.39 14.97
C SER A 164 -5.31 5.91 15.16
N PHE A 165 -5.69 6.70 14.15
CA PHE A 165 -5.78 8.16 14.24
C PHE A 165 -6.85 8.61 15.23
N LEU A 166 -8.04 8.02 15.19
CA LEU A 166 -9.15 8.37 16.07
C LEU A 166 -8.83 8.06 17.54
N ASP A 167 -8.20 6.92 17.82
CA ASP A 167 -7.76 6.58 19.18
C ASP A 167 -6.74 7.61 19.70
N THR A 168 -5.74 7.92 18.88
CA THR A 168 -4.74 8.96 19.12
C THR A 168 -5.38 10.34 19.40
N ALA A 169 -6.33 10.76 18.57
CA ALA A 169 -6.93 12.08 18.63
C ALA A 169 -7.95 12.25 19.78
N GLN A 170 -8.67 11.18 20.14
CA GLN A 170 -9.75 11.23 21.14
C GLN A 170 -9.27 10.90 22.56
N PHE A 171 -8.38 9.93 22.73
CA PHE A 171 -7.99 9.41 24.04
C PHE A 171 -6.64 9.98 24.56
N GLY A 172 -6.06 10.95 23.85
CA GLY A 172 -5.08 11.89 24.42
C GLY A 172 -3.69 11.33 24.72
N ARG A 173 -3.32 10.15 24.20
CA ARG A 173 -2.00 9.55 24.46
C ARG A 173 -0.82 10.24 23.75
N ASN A 174 -1.13 11.20 22.88
CA ASN A 174 -0.19 12.00 22.10
C ASN A 174 -0.06 13.44 22.61
N ARG A 175 -0.41 13.67 23.87
CA ARG A 175 0.11 14.80 24.65
C ARG A 175 1.11 14.23 25.65
N ASP A 176 2.38 14.28 25.31
CA ASP A 176 3.42 14.50 26.29
C ASP A 176 3.03 15.67 27.22
N ALA A 177 3.61 15.77 28.42
CA ALA A 177 3.21 16.72 29.46
C ALA A 177 3.23 18.21 29.03
N LEU A 178 3.78 18.50 27.84
CA LEU A 178 3.83 19.79 27.15
C LEU A 178 2.88 19.89 25.92
N GLY A 179 2.36 18.78 25.39
CA GLY A 179 1.32 18.73 24.36
C GLY A 179 1.79 18.73 22.89
N ASP A 180 3.06 18.41 22.62
CA ASP A 180 3.73 18.69 21.34
C ASP A 180 4.13 17.44 20.51
N TYR A 181 4.27 16.25 21.12
CA TYR A 181 4.71 15.01 20.47
C TYR A 181 3.59 13.97 20.31
N TYR A 182 3.24 13.72 19.06
CA TYR A 182 2.33 12.66 18.64
C TYR A 182 3.12 11.42 18.20
N ASP A 183 2.86 10.26 18.83
CA ASP A 183 3.34 8.96 18.35
C ASP A 183 2.83 8.74 16.91
N PRO A 184 3.73 8.57 15.92
CA PRO A 184 3.35 8.53 14.51
C PRO A 184 2.55 7.27 14.14
N ILE A 185 1.54 7.44 13.28
CA ILE A 185 0.69 6.33 12.83
C ILE A 185 1.47 5.43 11.89
N ARG A 186 1.57 4.15 12.23
CA ARG A 186 2.27 3.15 11.42
C ARG A 186 1.41 2.59 10.29
N LEU A 187 2.04 2.39 9.13
CA LEU A 187 1.37 1.86 7.94
C LEU A 187 0.88 0.41 8.16
N GLY A 188 -0.43 0.18 8.13
CA GLY A 188 -0.99 -1.17 8.24
C GLY A 188 -0.92 -1.80 9.63
N VAL A 189 -0.74 -0.97 10.66
CA VAL A 189 -0.76 -1.38 12.07
C VAL A 189 -1.95 -0.76 12.79
N LEU A 190 -2.58 -1.54 13.67
CA LEU A 190 -3.68 -1.11 14.51
C LEU A 190 -3.13 -0.67 15.86
N ASP A 191 -3.01 0.64 16.03
CA ASP A 191 -2.48 1.27 17.23
C ASP A 191 -3.63 1.83 18.05
N VAL A 192 -4.22 0.98 18.89
CA VAL A 192 -5.37 1.31 19.76
C VAL A 192 -5.05 0.98 21.21
N SER A 193 -5.12 1.99 22.07
CA SER A 193 -4.82 1.95 23.51
C SER A 193 -5.42 0.74 24.26
N SER A 194 -6.67 0.39 23.96
CA SER A 194 -7.39 -0.73 24.61
C SER A 194 -6.81 -2.13 24.36
N LEU A 195 -5.93 -2.29 23.36
CA LEU A 195 -5.34 -3.58 22.99
C LEU A 195 -3.98 -3.83 23.67
N GLU A 196 -3.60 -3.04 24.67
CA GLU A 196 -2.36 -3.25 25.42
C GLU A 196 -2.54 -4.40 26.41
N PRO A 197 -1.55 -5.30 26.57
CA PRO A 197 -0.17 -5.24 26.10
C PRO A 197 0.14 -6.10 24.85
N ILE A 198 -0.85 -6.38 23.99
CA ILE A 198 -0.67 -7.31 22.86
C ILE A 198 0.35 -6.72 21.86
N PRO A 199 1.33 -7.49 21.34
CA PRO A 199 2.29 -7.00 20.33
C PRO A 199 1.61 -6.71 18.97
N ARG A 200 1.02 -5.51 18.83
CA ARG A 200 0.09 -5.13 17.74
C ARG A 200 0.74 -5.06 16.36
N ALA A 201 2.00 -4.63 16.31
CA ALA A 201 2.72 -4.28 15.09
C ALA A 201 3.00 -5.50 14.20
N SER A 202 3.33 -6.66 14.79
CA SER A 202 3.64 -7.87 14.02
C SER A 202 2.41 -8.65 13.55
N PHE A 203 1.24 -8.47 14.19
CA PHE A 203 0.05 -9.28 13.90
C PHE A 203 -1.03 -8.58 13.08
N THR A 204 -1.10 -7.25 13.08
CA THR A 204 -2.19 -6.53 12.39
C THR A 204 -2.20 -6.80 10.88
N ALA A 205 -1.06 -6.57 10.20
CA ALA A 205 -0.98 -6.78 8.76
C ALA A 205 -1.23 -8.26 8.36
N PRO A 206 -0.70 -9.27 9.07
CA PRO A 206 -1.07 -10.67 8.83
C PRO A 206 -2.56 -10.98 9.02
N VAL A 207 -3.20 -10.46 10.06
CA VAL A 207 -4.65 -10.67 10.28
C VAL A 207 -5.45 -10.04 9.13
N LEU A 208 -5.13 -8.81 8.75
CA LEU A 208 -5.76 -8.16 7.59
C LEU A 208 -5.53 -8.97 6.30
N ALA A 209 -4.34 -9.55 6.14
CA ALA A 209 -4.01 -10.38 4.98
C ALA A 209 -4.85 -11.64 4.93
N VAL A 210 -5.06 -12.32 6.07
CA VAL A 210 -5.98 -13.48 6.16
C VAL A 210 -7.38 -13.07 5.72
N LEU A 211 -7.93 -11.99 6.28
CA LEU A 211 -9.29 -11.55 5.96
C LEU A 211 -9.45 -11.21 4.47
N ALA A 212 -8.52 -10.42 3.92
CA ALA A 212 -8.54 -10.05 2.51
C ALA A 212 -8.33 -11.27 1.58
N ALA A 213 -7.43 -12.19 1.95
CA ALA A 213 -7.16 -13.43 1.22
C ALA A 213 -8.37 -14.38 1.23
N LEU A 214 -9.07 -14.52 2.35
CA LEU A 214 -10.28 -15.33 2.46
C LEU A 214 -11.38 -14.79 1.54
N VAL A 215 -11.69 -13.50 1.65
CA VAL A 215 -12.75 -12.87 0.84
C VAL A 215 -12.42 -12.98 -0.64
N CYS A 216 -11.21 -12.56 -1.05
CA CYS A 216 -10.84 -12.52 -2.46
C CYS A 216 -10.64 -13.91 -3.05
N GLY A 217 -10.02 -14.84 -2.29
CA GLY A 217 -9.80 -16.21 -2.71
C GLY A 217 -11.11 -16.98 -2.90
N LEU A 218 -12.07 -16.83 -1.99
CA LEU A 218 -13.39 -17.46 -2.10
C LEU A 218 -14.19 -16.88 -3.27
N VAL A 219 -14.18 -15.56 -3.47
CA VAL A 219 -14.81 -14.92 -4.63
C VAL A 219 -14.18 -15.39 -5.93
N ALA A 220 -12.85 -15.42 -6.02
CA ALA A 220 -12.13 -15.92 -7.21
C ALA A 220 -12.43 -17.39 -7.49
N ARG A 221 -12.57 -18.22 -6.45
CA ARG A 221 -12.96 -19.62 -6.56
C ARG A 221 -14.39 -19.77 -7.08
N ARG A 222 -15.35 -19.01 -6.54
CA ARG A 222 -16.74 -18.98 -7.02
C ARG A 222 -16.86 -18.51 -8.46
N ALA A 223 -16.02 -17.56 -8.86
CA ALA A 223 -15.92 -17.06 -10.23
C ALA A 223 -15.19 -18.01 -11.20
N GLY A 224 -14.88 -19.26 -10.78
CA GLY A 224 -14.29 -20.27 -11.64
C GLY A 224 -12.86 -19.98 -12.10
N ARG A 225 -12.12 -19.11 -11.41
CA ARG A 225 -10.75 -18.73 -11.82
C ARG A 225 -9.77 -19.91 -11.70
N SER A 226 -8.65 -19.82 -12.42
CA SER A 226 -7.62 -20.86 -12.40
C SER A 226 -6.99 -20.98 -11.01
N ARG A 227 -6.53 -22.19 -10.65
CA ARG A 227 -5.93 -22.45 -9.33
C ARG A 227 -4.72 -21.54 -9.08
N THR A 228 -3.88 -21.31 -10.08
CA THR A 228 -2.70 -20.43 -9.98
C THR A 228 -3.09 -18.98 -9.71
N LEU A 229 -4.14 -18.46 -10.35
CA LEU A 229 -4.60 -17.09 -10.10
C LEU A 229 -5.20 -16.93 -8.71
N ILE A 230 -5.91 -17.96 -8.22
CA ILE A 230 -6.42 -17.97 -6.84
C ILE A 230 -5.25 -17.99 -5.87
N ALA A 231 -4.31 -18.92 -6.01
CA ALA A 231 -3.16 -19.08 -5.11
C ALA A 231 -2.32 -17.81 -4.99
N LEU A 232 -2.09 -17.09 -6.09
CA LEU A 232 -1.33 -15.83 -6.09
C LEU A 232 -2.12 -14.62 -5.58
N SER A 233 -3.46 -14.69 -5.55
CA SER A 233 -4.30 -13.52 -5.25
C SER A 233 -4.12 -12.98 -3.84
N GLY A 234 -3.79 -13.82 -2.86
CA GLY A 234 -3.66 -13.42 -1.46
C GLY A 234 -2.44 -12.56 -1.15
N ALA A 235 -1.44 -12.55 -2.02
CA ALA A 235 -0.22 -11.76 -1.84
C ALA A 235 -0.33 -10.31 -2.31
N ALA A 236 -1.23 -10.00 -3.25
CA ALA A 236 -1.16 -8.76 -4.01
C ALA A 236 -1.28 -7.50 -3.13
N GLY A 237 -2.23 -7.49 -2.20
CA GLY A 237 -2.40 -6.41 -1.23
C GLY A 237 -1.24 -6.33 -0.23
N PRO A 238 -0.95 -7.40 0.54
CA PRO A 238 0.16 -7.41 1.50
C PRO A 238 1.51 -7.02 0.90
N LEU A 239 1.76 -7.40 -0.36
CA LEU A 239 3.00 -7.07 -1.07
C LEU A 239 3.20 -5.55 -1.21
N LEU A 240 2.11 -4.76 -1.29
CA LEU A 240 2.22 -3.30 -1.33
C LEU A 240 2.88 -2.74 -0.07
N ILE A 241 2.41 -3.18 1.09
CA ILE A 241 2.94 -2.71 2.37
C ILE A 241 4.34 -3.28 2.60
N ALA A 242 4.58 -4.55 2.24
CA ALA A 242 5.91 -5.15 2.33
C ALA A 242 6.94 -4.36 1.51
N ILE A 243 6.63 -4.01 0.26
CA ILE A 243 7.50 -3.16 -0.58
C ILE A 243 7.72 -1.80 0.09
N ALA A 244 6.67 -1.16 0.60
CA ALA A 244 6.77 0.15 1.24
C ALA A 244 7.66 0.14 2.50
N TYR A 245 7.56 -0.90 3.34
CA TYR A 245 8.46 -1.11 4.47
C TYR A 245 9.87 -1.50 4.04
N GLY A 246 10.01 -2.23 2.93
CA GLY A 246 11.32 -2.49 2.31
C GLY A 246 12.03 -1.21 1.87
N ILE A 247 11.29 -0.26 1.30
CA ILE A 247 11.80 1.04 0.85
C ILE A 247 12.10 1.96 2.04
N GLY A 248 11.17 2.05 3.00
CA GLY A 248 11.34 2.89 4.18
C GLY A 248 12.38 2.34 5.15
N GLY A 249 12.61 1.03 5.16
CA GLY A 249 13.56 0.34 6.03
C GLY A 249 12.98 -0.04 7.41
N PRO A 250 13.62 -0.98 8.12
CA PRO A 250 13.17 -1.48 9.42
C PRO A 250 13.43 -0.52 10.59
N GLY A 251 14.07 0.63 10.34
CA GLY A 251 14.56 1.56 11.36
C GLY A 251 16.04 1.37 11.71
N LEU A 252 16.65 2.38 12.32
CA LEU A 252 18.06 2.43 12.70
C LEU A 252 18.34 1.83 14.08
N SER A 253 17.36 1.90 15.00
CA SER A 253 17.52 1.36 16.35
C SER A 253 16.56 0.22 16.66
N ARG A 254 17.11 -0.93 17.08
CA ARG A 254 16.33 -2.07 17.61
C ARG A 254 15.79 -1.81 19.02
N SER A 255 16.30 -0.82 19.75
CA SER A 255 15.76 -0.47 21.07
C SER A 255 14.43 0.27 20.98
N LEU A 256 14.11 0.83 19.81
CA LEU A 256 12.83 1.43 19.46
C LEU A 256 12.06 0.44 18.55
N SER A 257 11.52 -0.62 19.15
CA SER A 257 10.87 -1.77 18.49
C SER A 257 9.68 -1.43 17.58
N TYR A 258 9.25 -0.16 17.53
CA TYR A 258 8.04 0.28 16.85
C TYR A 258 8.04 0.07 15.32
N GLN A 259 9.17 0.25 14.62
CA GLN A 259 9.23 0.14 13.15
C GLN A 259 9.59 -1.27 12.67
N ALA A 260 10.50 -1.95 13.38
CA ALA A 260 10.96 -3.28 13.02
C ALA A 260 9.84 -4.34 13.10
N ASP A 261 8.98 -4.24 14.12
CA ASP A 261 7.86 -5.17 14.29
C ASP A 261 6.82 -5.03 13.19
N ALA A 262 6.57 -3.80 12.73
CA ALA A 262 5.65 -3.51 11.64
C ALA A 262 6.23 -3.98 10.28
N TYR A 263 7.53 -3.77 10.07
CA TYR A 263 8.27 -4.31 8.93
C TYR A 263 8.13 -5.85 8.85
N LEU A 264 8.36 -6.55 9.97
CA LEU A 264 8.22 -8.01 10.02
C LEU A 264 6.77 -8.44 9.80
N GLY A 265 5.81 -7.76 10.43
CA GLY A 265 4.38 -8.02 10.22
C GLY A 265 3.99 -7.92 8.75
N ALA A 266 4.49 -6.90 8.03
CA ALA A 266 4.26 -6.73 6.60
C ALA A 266 4.82 -7.90 5.76
N MET A 267 6.03 -8.38 6.07
CA MET A 267 6.62 -9.53 5.36
C MET A 267 5.84 -10.82 5.64
N ILE A 268 5.47 -11.06 6.89
CA ILE A 268 4.65 -12.21 7.29
C ILE A 268 3.28 -12.16 6.60
N ALA A 269 2.68 -10.97 6.46
CA ALA A 269 1.40 -10.79 5.80
C ALA A 269 1.39 -11.31 4.35
N VAL A 270 2.51 -11.15 3.62
CA VAL A 270 2.65 -11.69 2.26
C VAL A 270 2.60 -13.21 2.27
N VAL A 271 3.38 -13.84 3.17
CA VAL A 271 3.44 -15.30 3.29
C VAL A 271 2.09 -15.86 3.71
N VAL A 272 1.46 -15.27 4.73
CA VAL A 272 0.16 -15.69 5.25
C VAL A 272 -0.94 -15.54 4.18
N GLY A 273 -0.94 -14.43 3.44
CA GLY A 273 -1.86 -14.22 2.32
C GLY A 273 -1.74 -15.31 1.27
N LEU A 274 -0.52 -15.67 0.86
CA LEU A 274 -0.24 -16.78 -0.07
C LEU A 274 -0.73 -18.12 0.47
N LEU A 275 -0.45 -18.43 1.74
CA LEU A 275 -0.84 -19.70 2.35
C LEU A 275 -2.37 -19.86 2.35
N VAL A 276 -3.10 -18.84 2.80
CA VAL A 276 -4.57 -18.85 2.84
C VAL A 276 -5.15 -19.09 1.45
N THR A 277 -4.70 -18.34 0.44
CA THR A 277 -5.24 -18.53 -0.92
C THR A 277 -4.78 -19.81 -1.60
N THR A 278 -3.62 -20.35 -1.23
CA THR A 278 -3.16 -21.66 -1.72
C THR A 278 -4.05 -22.79 -1.19
N VAL A 279 -4.40 -22.77 0.10
CA VAL A 279 -5.37 -23.70 0.69
C VAL A 279 -6.72 -23.62 -0.06
N ILE A 280 -7.22 -22.41 -0.31
CA ILE A 280 -8.46 -22.19 -1.08
C ILE A 280 -8.31 -22.70 -2.52
N ALA A 281 -7.16 -22.54 -3.16
CA ALA A 281 -6.93 -23.00 -4.53
C ALA A 281 -6.90 -24.53 -4.66
N LEU A 282 -6.36 -25.22 -3.66
CA LEU A 282 -6.17 -26.67 -3.64
C LEU A 282 -7.41 -27.45 -3.17
N ALA A 283 -8.32 -26.83 -2.41
CA ALA A 283 -9.49 -27.53 -1.88
C ALA A 283 -10.35 -28.17 -3.00
N PRO A 284 -10.91 -29.39 -2.80
CA PRO A 284 -11.65 -30.14 -3.82
C PRO A 284 -12.80 -29.35 -4.43
N ARG A 285 -12.97 -29.39 -5.76
CA ARG A 285 -14.14 -28.81 -6.45
C ARG A 285 -15.21 -29.88 -6.56
N ARG A 286 -16.47 -29.56 -6.24
CA ARG A 286 -17.59 -30.48 -6.50
C ARG A 286 -17.60 -30.81 -8.00
N ALA A 287 -17.64 -32.10 -8.33
CA ALA A 287 -17.80 -32.53 -9.72
C ALA A 287 -19.14 -31.98 -10.24
N PRO A 288 -19.22 -31.52 -11.50
CA PRO A 288 -20.51 -31.21 -12.10
C PRO A 288 -21.39 -32.46 -12.01
N ALA A 289 -22.63 -32.31 -11.54
CA ALA A 289 -23.60 -33.39 -11.52
C ALA A 289 -23.67 -33.96 -12.94
N ARG A 290 -23.43 -35.26 -13.10
CA ARG A 290 -23.60 -35.91 -14.40
C ARG A 290 -25.05 -35.68 -14.82
N PRO A 291 -25.33 -35.20 -16.05
CA PRO A 291 -26.69 -35.18 -16.54
C PRO A 291 -27.20 -36.63 -16.50
N ALA A 292 -28.32 -36.84 -15.80
CA ALA A 292 -29.07 -38.07 -15.91
C ALA A 292 -29.54 -38.17 -17.36
N PHE A 293 -29.05 -39.19 -18.06
CA PHE A 293 -29.54 -39.56 -19.38
C PHE A 293 -30.95 -40.15 -19.26
#